data_AF-A0AAW9KBJ8-F1
#
_entry.id   AF-A0AAW9KBJ8-F1
#
_cell.length_a   1.000
_cell.length_b   1.000
_cell.length_c   1.000
_cell.angle_alpha   90.00
_cell.angle_beta   90.00
_cell.angle_gamma   90.00
#
_symmetry.space_group_name_H-M   'P 1'
#
loop_
_entity.id
_entity.type
_entity.pdbx_description
1 polymer ?
#
loop_
_entity_poly.entity_id
_entity_poly.type
_entity_poly.pdbx_seq_one_letter_code
_entity_poly.pdbx_strand_id
1 'polypeptide(L)'
;MTNSLKKKFTAIYITLVIIIIAVGMVSTFNIYTLRKSINGLITNNYKSIDTSNNMIKCIDNQDKAILIYLQENKEEALNLFHTSDDEFYKWFYIEKSNITETGE
;
A
#
# COMPACT_ATOMS: atom_id res chain seq x y z
N MET A 1 5.45 -39.28 -50.98
CA MET A 1 6.46 -39.05 -49.92
C MET A 1 6.40 -37.65 -49.29
N THR A 2 6.24 -36.57 -50.08
CA THR A 2 6.32 -35.16 -49.64
C THR A 2 5.24 -34.71 -48.64
N ASN A 3 4.06 -35.33 -48.66
CA ASN A 3 2.95 -34.97 -47.78
C ASN A 3 3.16 -35.35 -46.30
N SER A 4 3.95 -36.39 -45.99
CA SER A 4 4.20 -36.79 -44.59
C SER A 4 5.24 -35.88 -43.91
N LEU A 5 6.28 -35.48 -44.65
CA LEU A 5 7.29 -34.53 -44.20
C LEU A 5 6.67 -33.15 -43.92
N LYS A 6 5.88 -32.62 -44.87
CA LYS A 6 5.17 -31.34 -44.69
C LYS A 6 4.26 -31.35 -43.45
N LYS A 7 3.46 -32.42 -43.25
CA LYS A 7 2.61 -32.58 -42.07
C LYS A 7 3.39 -32.60 -40.75
N LYS A 8 4.55 -33.28 -40.69
CA LYS A 8 5.41 -33.30 -39.50
C LYS A 8 5.94 -31.91 -39.14
N PHE A 9 6.42 -31.17 -40.14
CA PHE A 9 6.86 -29.79 -39.92
C PHE A 9 5.70 -28.88 -39.48
N THR A 10 4.54 -28.97 -40.12
CA THR A 10 3.34 -28.22 -39.72
C THR A 10 2.94 -28.52 -38.27
N ALA A 11 2.98 -29.78 -37.83
CA ALA A 11 2.68 -30.16 -36.46
C ALA A 11 3.65 -29.55 -35.44
N ILE A 12 4.94 -29.50 -35.76
CA ILE A 12 5.96 -28.84 -34.92
C ILE A 12 5.68 -27.34 -34.80
N TYR A 13 5.38 -26.66 -35.91
CA TYR A 13 5.04 -25.24 -35.88
C TYR A 13 3.78 -24.95 -35.07
N ILE A 14 2.73 -25.77 -35.22
CA ILE A 14 1.50 -25.63 -34.41
C ILE A 14 1.81 -25.82 -32.93
N THR A 15 2.62 -26.81 -32.59
CA THR A 15 3.03 -27.07 -31.20
C THR A 15 3.80 -25.88 -30.62
N LEU A 16 4.74 -25.31 -31.39
CA LEU A 16 5.46 -24.09 -31.02
C LEU A 16 4.52 -22.91 -30.76
N VAL A 17 3.53 -22.70 -31.63
CA VAL A 17 2.53 -21.64 -31.46
C VAL A 17 1.73 -21.86 -30.18
N ILE A 18 1.29 -23.10 -29.91
CA ILE A 18 0.55 -23.42 -28.68
C ILE A 18 1.40 -23.13 -27.43
N ILE A 19 2.68 -23.51 -27.44
CA ILE A 19 3.60 -23.24 -26.33
C ILE A 19 3.75 -21.73 -26.12
N ILE A 20 3.94 -20.94 -27.18
CA ILE A 20 4.06 -19.48 -27.09
C ILE A 20 2.80 -18.87 -26.48
N ILE A 21 1.62 -19.31 -26.94
CA ILE A 21 0.34 -18.83 -26.39
C ILE A 21 0.20 -19.21 -24.91
N ALA A 22 0.54 -20.44 -24.54
CA ALA A 22 0.48 -20.90 -23.16
C ALA A 22 1.41 -20.09 -22.25
N VAL A 23 2.66 -19.87 -22.67
CA VAL A 23 3.64 -19.06 -21.93
C VAL A 23 3.16 -17.61 -21.83
N GLY A 24 2.59 -17.05 -22.91
CA GLY A 24 2.02 -15.70 -22.91
C GLY A 24 0.87 -15.55 -21.92
N MET A 25 -0.04 -16.53 -21.87
CA MET A 25 -1.15 -16.54 -20.92
C MET A 25 -0.66 -16.63 -19.46
N VAL A 26 0.26 -17.56 -19.16
CA VAL A 26 0.82 -17.73 -17.81
C VAL A 26 1.58 -16.47 -17.37
N SER A 27 2.38 -15.90 -18.27
CA SER A 27 3.14 -14.67 -17.98
C SER A 27 2.22 -13.49 -17.69
N THR A 28 1.16 -13.33 -18.48
CA THR A 28 0.16 -12.28 -18.26
C THR A 28 -0.56 -12.44 -16.92
N PHE A 29 -0.95 -13.68 -16.57
CA PHE A 29 -1.61 -13.98 -15.30
C PHE A 29 -0.70 -13.69 -14.09
N ASN A 30 0.58 -14.08 -14.19
CA ASN A 30 1.56 -13.82 -13.15
C ASN A 30 1.81 -12.33 -12.96
N ILE A 31 1.98 -11.57 -14.05
CA ILE A 31 2.17 -10.12 -14.00
C ILE A 31 0.94 -9.44 -13.38
N TYR A 32 -0.27 -9.86 -13.75
CA TYR A 32 -1.50 -9.31 -13.19
C TYR A 32 -1.59 -9.53 -11.67
N THR A 33 -1.28 -10.74 -11.22
CA THR A 33 -1.27 -11.09 -9.80
C THR A 33 -0.21 -10.30 -9.03
N LEU A 34 1.00 -10.23 -9.58
CA LEU A 34 2.10 -9.46 -8.99
C LEU A 34 1.74 -7.97 -8.88
N ARG A 35 1.17 -7.38 -9.93
CA ARG A 35 0.74 -5.98 -9.94
C ARG A 35 -0.32 -5.71 -8.88
N LYS A 36 -1.26 -6.63 -8.66
CA LYS A 36 -2.28 -6.50 -7.62
C LYS A 36 -1.65 -6.48 -6.22
N SER A 37 -0.70 -7.37 -5.96
CA SER A 37 0.01 -7.42 -4.67
C SER A 37 0.86 -6.16 -4.43
N ILE A 38 1.63 -5.73 -5.44
CA ILE A 38 2.45 -4.50 -5.35
C ILE A 38 1.57 -3.26 -5.10
N ASN A 39 0.46 -3.12 -5.82
CA ASN A 39 -0.44 -1.99 -5.62
C ASN A 39 -1.05 -1.97 -4.21
N GLY A 40 -1.39 -3.14 -3.66
CA GLY A 40 -1.88 -3.27 -2.29
C GLY A 40 -0.81 -2.83 -1.28
N LEU A 41 0.42 -3.35 -1.40
CA LEU A 41 1.55 -2.98 -0.56
C LEU A 41 1.85 -1.48 -0.60
N ILE A 42 1.94 -0.89 -1.79
CA ILE A 42 2.20 0.54 -1.95
C ILE A 42 1.07 1.36 -1.32
N THR A 43 -0.19 0.98 -1.53
CA THR A 43 -1.34 1.69 -0.98
C THR A 43 -1.35 1.66 0.54
N ASN A 44 -1.04 0.51 1.14
CA ASN A 44 -0.92 0.38 2.59
C ASN A 44 0.21 1.25 3.12
N ASN A 45 1.41 1.18 2.53
CA ASN A 45 2.55 2.00 2.97
C ASN A 45 2.28 3.51 2.86
N TYR A 46 1.61 3.96 1.79
CA TYR A 46 1.22 5.37 1.67
C TYR A 46 0.25 5.78 2.76
N LYS A 47 -0.70 4.91 3.10
CA LYS A 47 -1.62 5.15 4.21
C LYS A 47 -0.87 5.19 5.54
N SER A 48 0.11 4.31 5.77
CA SER A 48 0.96 4.30 6.98
C SER A 48 1.80 5.57 7.12
N ILE A 49 2.31 6.09 6.01
CA ILE A 49 3.02 7.38 5.98
C ILE A 49 2.06 8.54 6.30
N ASP A 50 0.85 8.53 5.72
CA ASP A 50 -0.13 9.61 5.94
C ASP A 50 -0.63 9.64 7.39
N THR A 51 -0.98 8.48 7.96
CA THR A 51 -1.39 8.36 9.37
C THR A 51 -0.28 8.83 10.31
N SER A 52 0.96 8.41 10.05
CA SER A 52 2.14 8.85 10.82
C SER A 52 2.36 10.37 10.75
N ASN A 53 2.25 10.96 9.55
CA ASN A 53 2.37 12.41 9.39
C ASN A 53 1.27 13.16 10.15
N ASN A 54 0.04 12.64 10.19
CA ASN A 54 -1.03 13.26 10.96
C ASN A 54 -0.81 13.10 12.47
N MET A 55 -0.32 11.95 12.93
CA MET A 55 0.09 11.77 14.34
C MET A 55 1.19 12.76 14.75
N ILE A 56 2.19 12.99 13.90
CA ILE A 56 3.25 14.00 14.15
C ILE A 56 2.63 15.40 14.31
N LYS A 57 1.70 15.80 13.44
CA LYS A 57 1.02 17.10 13.57
C LYS A 57 0.22 17.22 14.88
N CYS A 58 -0.40 16.14 15.34
CA CYS A 58 -1.09 16.12 16.62
C CYS A 58 -0.11 16.36 17.78
N ILE A 59 1.06 15.71 17.75
CA ILE A 59 2.13 15.94 18.74
C ILE A 59 2.62 17.40 18.69
N ASP A 60 2.88 17.94 17.50
CA ASP A 60 3.28 19.34 17.33
C ASP A 60 2.23 20.32 17.93
N ASN A 61 0.95 19.97 17.86
CA ASN A 61 -0.12 20.77 18.44
C ASN A 61 -0.25 20.59 19.96
N GLN A 62 0.02 19.39 20.50
CA GLN A 62 0.16 19.17 21.94
C GLN A 62 1.33 20.00 22.51
N ASP A 63 2.47 20.05 21.81
CA ASP A 63 3.61 20.88 22.19
C ASP A 63 3.27 22.37 22.18
N LYS A 64 2.56 22.86 21.15
CA LYS A 64 2.05 24.23 21.12
C LYS A 64 1.09 24.51 22.28
N ALA A 65 0.22 23.56 22.62
CA ALA A 65 -0.70 23.70 23.73
C ALA A 65 0.05 23.88 25.06
N ILE A 66 1.16 23.16 25.27
CA ILE A 66 2.04 23.35 26.43
C ILE A 66 2.60 24.78 26.45
N LEU A 67 3.06 25.31 25.32
CA LEU A 67 3.55 26.70 25.24
C LEU A 67 2.46 27.73 25.57
N ILE A 68 1.24 27.54 25.06
CA ILE A 68 0.08 28.41 25.34
C ILE A 68 -0.28 28.34 26.84
N TYR A 69 -0.20 27.16 27.45
CA TYR A 69 -0.45 26.98 28.87
C TYR A 69 0.52 27.79 29.73
N LEU A 70 1.81 27.81 29.35
CA LEU A 70 2.85 28.59 30.01
C LEU A 70 2.65 30.11 29.87
N GLN A 71 1.90 30.56 28.86
CA GLN A 71 1.51 31.97 28.67
C GLN A 71 0.24 32.35 29.47
N GLU A 72 -0.17 31.52 30.43
CA GLU A 72 -1.35 31.67 31.28
C GLU A 72 -2.71 31.59 30.55
N ASN A 73 -2.73 31.24 29.27
CA ASN A 73 -3.97 30.99 28.52
C ASN A 73 -4.41 29.51 28.65
N LYS A 74 -4.89 29.15 29.84
CA LYS A 74 -5.12 27.75 30.22
C LYS A 74 -6.25 27.08 29.47
N GLU A 75 -7.35 27.79 29.22
CA GLU A 75 -8.54 27.20 28.58
C GLU A 75 -8.25 26.83 27.12
N GLU A 76 -7.61 27.73 26.37
CA GLU A 76 -7.20 27.47 24.99
C GLU A 76 -6.20 26.33 24.92
N ALA A 77 -5.20 26.33 25.81
CA ALA A 77 -4.22 25.26 25.88
C ALA A 77 -4.85 23.89 26.17
N LEU A 78 -5.70 23.77 27.18
CA LEU A 78 -6.34 22.51 27.53
C LEU A 78 -7.23 22.00 26.39
N ASN A 79 -7.99 22.90 25.75
CA ASN A 79 -8.83 22.52 24.62
C ASN A 79 -8.00 22.03 23.43
N LEU A 80 -6.91 22.73 23.08
CA LEU A 80 -6.02 22.33 21.99
C LEU A 80 -5.33 20.99 22.30
N PHE A 81 -4.87 20.81 23.53
CA PHE A 81 -4.21 19.58 23.96
C PHE A 81 -5.16 18.37 23.84
N HIS A 82 -6.36 18.46 24.42
CA HIS A 82 -7.34 17.37 24.40
C HIS A 82 -7.82 17.06 22.98
N THR A 83 -8.12 18.07 22.17
CA THR A 83 -8.55 17.86 20.78
C THR A 83 -7.44 17.18 19.97
N SER A 84 -6.18 17.58 20.18
CA SER A 84 -5.04 16.99 19.48
C SER A 84 -4.74 15.56 19.95
N ASP A 85 -4.97 15.26 21.23
CA ASP A 85 -4.85 13.90 21.79
C ASP A 85 -5.90 12.94 21.23
N ASP A 86 -7.17 13.37 21.21
CA ASP A 86 -8.26 12.60 20.60
C ASP A 86 -7.97 12.32 19.11
N GLU A 87 -7.47 13.33 18.39
CA GLU A 87 -7.10 13.18 16.99
C GLU A 87 -5.89 12.26 16.78
N PHE A 88 -4.89 12.33 17.67
CA PHE A 88 -3.76 11.39 17.66
C PHE A 88 -4.25 9.94 17.76
N TYR A 89 -5.11 9.65 18.74
CA TYR A 89 -5.63 8.29 18.93
C TYR A 89 -6.49 7.82 17.75
N LYS A 90 -7.27 8.70 17.13
CA LYS A 90 -7.97 8.38 15.90
C LYS A 90 -7.00 7.89 14.82
N TRP A 91 -5.90 8.61 14.56
CA TRP A 91 -4.91 8.21 13.56
C TRP A 91 -4.14 6.95 13.97
N PHE A 92 -3.81 6.81 15.25
CA PHE A 92 -3.20 5.60 15.80
C PHE A 92 -4.07 4.35 15.58
N TYR A 93 -5.38 4.43 15.80
CA TYR A 93 -6.27 3.29 15.57
C TYR A 93 -6.49 2.97 14.10
N ILE A 94 -6.49 4.00 13.23
CA ILE A 94 -6.48 3.79 11.78
C ILE A 94 -5.22 3.02 11.38
N GLU A 95 -4.06 3.41 11.91
CA GLU A 95 -2.79 2.74 11.62
C GLU A 95 -2.73 1.32 12.16
N LYS A 96 -3.15 1.13 13.41
CA LYS A 96 -3.24 -0.19 14.04
C LYS A 96 -4.10 -1.18 13.24
N SER A 97 -5.12 -0.68 12.54
CA SER A 97 -5.97 -1.48 11.64
C SER A 97 -5.36 -1.71 10.24
N ASN A 98 -4.26 -1.03 9.93
CA ASN A 98 -3.57 -1.02 8.65
C ASN A 98 -2.20 -1.73 8.68
N ILE A 99 -1.72 -2.17 9.85
CA ILE A 99 -0.47 -2.92 10.00
C ILE A 99 -0.52 -4.15 9.09
N THR A 100 0.27 -4.12 8.03
CA THR A 100 0.34 -5.19 7.04
C THR A 100 1.73 -5.80 6.90
N GLU A 101 2.76 -5.12 7.40
CA GLU A 101 4.15 -5.57 7.38
C GLU A 101 4.70 -5.79 8.79
N THR A 102 5.66 -6.71 8.93
CA THR A 102 6.32 -6.95 10.21
C THR A 102 7.31 -5.82 10.49
N GLY A 103 7.07 -5.02 11.53
CA GLY A 103 7.92 -3.89 11.91
C GLY A 103 7.31 -2.50 11.65
N GLU A 104 6.11 -2.45 11.06
CA GLU A 104 5.13 -1.37 11.32
C GLU A 104 4.62 -1.47 12.76
#